data_AF-A0A1F5TC82-F1
#
_entry.id   AF-A0A1F5TC82-F1
#
_cell.length_a   1.000
_cell.length_b   1.000
_cell.length_c   1.000
_cell.angle_alpha   90.00
_cell.angle_beta   90.00
_cell.angle_gamma   90.00
#
_symmetry.space_group_name_H-M   'P 1'
#
loop_
_entity.id
_entity.type
_entity.pdbx_description
1 polymer ?
#
loop_
_entity_poly.entity_id
_entity_poly.type
_entity_poly.pdbx_seq_one_letter_code
_entity_poly.pdbx_strand_id
1 'polypeptide(L)'
;MKNNYYRNQADSLAFVPWIIFSVLILGLAVFLGVKFDVFTKMQTVVYHNWFFWILIFGGVAYAFARWFLDPEKFAWFEIPIQIGASALLLWLLCSLFFFYGSDVRDKEIWNGYVVSAEYQEPHDYTQSHRHCTKIGEIEHCSTTYTCETTSAGYEDYNSFGQSSGISGGLYETYKQRWGNQEHVGSQGNHCAGHQGNIWRTTYRGPIEAMVPVSDERDYVNYLKASDAIRQKSADAARFEKYLIDYPTVHGGPFGNVEVDRALLIGFDDVKIDLIVGYDNGKDVMVDFLKYWQSELDGKLDRALGTLGDEKGVNILVYVVPVGRDDRKAFFSALNDHWAGGKRNDVIVVIGAPYFSEIVWVEVMAWTHVEAFKSALMNRVLESNALSRKSDLADVIVNQISRDAKDGGYEGMDMDEYAVLASEVSVAWWAQIIIFLIYAGMCYFVSLALVNNQLQNFMAKGNESVGKLFGVEKIKALFKKNK
;
A
#
# COMPACT_ATOMS: atom_id res chain seq x y z
N MET A 1 -41.99 45.93 9.83
CA MET A 1 -41.41 45.07 8.77
C MET A 1 -39.91 44.74 8.95
N LYS A 2 -39.24 45.09 10.07
CA LYS A 2 -37.83 44.73 10.32
C LYS A 2 -37.59 43.33 10.95
N ASN A 3 -38.64 42.63 11.39
CA ASN A 3 -38.50 41.35 12.10
C ASN A 3 -38.46 40.08 11.23
N ASN A 4 -38.82 40.16 9.94
CA ASN A 4 -38.81 38.97 9.07
C ASN A 4 -37.48 38.74 8.32
N TYR A 5 -36.57 39.71 8.32
CA TYR A 5 -35.27 39.57 7.64
C TYR A 5 -34.28 38.70 8.42
N TYR A 6 -34.36 38.71 9.76
CA TYR A 6 -33.45 37.92 10.61
C TYR A 6 -33.81 36.43 10.70
N ARG A 7 -35.06 36.04 10.38
CA ARG A 7 -35.50 34.65 10.53
C ARG A 7 -35.01 33.74 9.40
N ASN A 8 -34.87 34.27 8.18
CA ASN A 8 -34.36 33.50 7.04
C ASN A 8 -32.82 33.40 7.00
N GLN A 9 -32.10 34.22 7.79
CA GLN A 9 -30.65 34.13 7.91
C GLN A 9 -30.21 33.02 8.89
N ALA A 10 -31.08 32.64 9.83
CA ALA A 10 -30.82 31.60 10.82
C ALA A 10 -30.72 30.18 10.22
N ASP A 11 -31.32 29.94 9.05
CA ASP A 11 -31.30 28.62 8.40
C ASP A 11 -30.04 28.41 7.54
N SER A 12 -29.41 29.47 7.02
CA SER A 12 -28.09 29.38 6.36
C SER A 12 -26.91 29.32 7.34
N LEU A 13 -27.16 29.68 8.61
CA LEU A 13 -26.24 29.69 9.75
C LEU A 13 -25.89 28.29 10.28
N ALA A 14 -26.74 27.28 10.03
CA ALA A 14 -26.50 25.90 10.46
C ALA A 14 -25.41 25.17 9.63
N PHE A 15 -25.04 25.72 8.48
CA PHE A 15 -24.17 25.04 7.51
C PHE A 15 -22.67 25.16 7.87
N VAL A 16 -22.25 26.25 8.51
CA VAL A 16 -20.83 26.53 8.79
C VAL A 16 -20.21 25.59 9.84
N PRO A 17 -20.86 25.30 10.99
CA PRO A 17 -20.34 24.34 11.95
C PRO A 17 -20.28 22.93 11.36
N TRP A 18 -21.22 22.57 10.49
CA TRP A 18 -21.23 21.30 9.78
C TRP A 18 -20.06 21.17 8.81
N ILE A 19 -19.65 22.23 8.12
CA ILE A 19 -18.45 22.21 7.27
C ILE A 19 -17.19 22.04 8.11
N ILE A 20 -17.02 22.82 9.18
CA ILE A 20 -15.82 22.73 10.05
C ILE A 20 -15.74 21.34 10.71
N PHE A 21 -16.86 20.84 11.21
CA PHE A 21 -16.97 19.51 11.80
C PHE A 21 -16.71 18.40 10.77
N SER A 22 -17.23 18.55 9.54
CA SER A 22 -16.94 17.62 8.45
C SER A 22 -15.46 17.63 8.07
N VAL A 23 -14.80 18.78 8.02
CA VAL A 23 -13.35 18.88 7.74
C VAL A 23 -12.52 18.27 8.87
N LEU A 24 -12.90 18.48 10.13
CA LEU A 24 -12.23 17.86 11.28
C LEU A 24 -12.44 16.33 11.31
N ILE A 25 -13.64 15.84 11.02
CA ILE A 25 -13.92 14.41 10.90
C ILE A 25 -13.16 13.81 9.73
N LEU A 26 -13.11 14.49 8.58
CA LEU A 26 -12.36 14.00 7.41
C LEU A 26 -10.86 13.95 7.74
N GLY A 27 -10.33 14.99 8.39
CA GLY A 27 -8.94 15.02 8.86
C GLY A 27 -8.64 13.93 9.89
N LEU A 28 -9.56 13.66 10.82
CA LEU A 28 -9.43 12.59 11.80
C LEU A 28 -9.55 11.20 11.15
N ALA A 29 -10.44 11.01 10.17
CA ALA A 29 -10.59 9.76 9.44
C ALA A 29 -9.36 9.47 8.57
N VAL A 30 -8.77 10.49 7.93
CA VAL A 30 -7.49 10.39 7.24
C VAL A 30 -6.38 10.09 8.24
N PHE A 31 -6.34 10.77 9.39
CA PHE A 31 -5.34 10.52 10.44
C PHE A 31 -5.40 9.10 11.01
N LEU A 32 -6.61 8.56 11.22
CA LEU A 32 -6.81 7.21 11.74
C LEU A 32 -6.58 6.11 10.69
N GLY A 33 -6.71 6.42 9.40
CA GLY A 33 -6.47 5.48 8.30
C GLY A 33 -5.01 5.35 7.87
N VAL A 34 -4.15 6.31 8.23
CA VAL A 34 -2.73 6.31 7.84
C VAL A 34 -1.90 5.67 8.94
N LYS A 35 -1.10 4.65 8.60
CA LYS A 35 -0.12 4.06 9.53
C LYS A 35 0.82 5.17 10.04
N PHE A 36 1.05 5.22 11.35
CA PHE A 36 1.80 6.29 12.03
C PHE A 36 3.19 6.57 11.43
N ASP A 37 3.85 5.56 10.86
CA ASP A 37 5.16 5.73 10.21
C ASP A 37 5.11 6.49 8.88
N VAL A 38 4.03 6.34 8.11
CA VAL A 38 3.83 7.11 6.87
C VAL A 38 3.58 8.59 7.20
N PHE A 39 2.97 8.86 8.35
CA PHE A 39 2.63 10.20 8.81
C PHE A 39 3.87 11.03 9.19
N THR A 40 4.80 10.48 9.97
CA THR A 40 6.05 11.16 10.36
C THR A 40 6.92 11.48 9.14
N LYS A 41 7.00 10.53 8.21
CA LYS A 41 7.67 10.68 6.91
C LYS A 41 7.07 11.80 6.07
N MET A 42 5.74 11.87 5.99
CA MET A 42 5.02 12.92 5.28
C MET A 42 5.22 14.32 5.90
N GLN A 43 5.26 14.42 7.24
CA GLN A 43 5.53 15.68 7.93
C GLN A 43 6.88 16.27 7.53
N THR A 44 7.89 15.43 7.37
CA THR A 44 9.22 15.85 6.92
C THR A 44 9.14 16.52 5.55
N VAL A 45 8.38 15.96 4.62
CA VAL A 45 8.25 16.55 3.27
C VAL A 45 7.48 17.87 3.30
N VAL A 46 6.37 17.94 4.02
CA VAL A 46 5.59 19.18 4.16
C VAL A 46 6.44 20.29 4.79
N TYR A 47 7.27 19.95 5.77
CA TYR A 47 8.17 20.91 6.43
C TYR A 47 9.24 21.48 5.50
N HIS A 48 9.78 20.66 4.59
CA HIS A 48 10.80 21.10 3.63
C HIS A 48 10.22 21.81 2.40
N ASN A 49 8.91 21.76 2.20
CA ASN A 49 8.27 22.43 1.08
C ASN A 49 8.12 23.94 1.35
N TRP A 50 8.94 24.77 0.70
CA TRP A 50 8.90 26.23 0.86
C TRP A 50 7.53 26.86 0.52
N PHE A 51 6.77 26.26 -0.40
CA PHE A 51 5.43 26.74 -0.78
C PHE A 51 4.44 26.66 0.39
N PHE A 52 4.54 25.63 1.23
CA PHE A 52 3.74 25.48 2.45
C PHE A 52 3.92 26.70 3.37
N TRP A 53 5.17 27.10 3.63
CA TRP A 53 5.47 28.24 4.49
C TRP A 53 4.97 29.56 3.92
N ILE A 54 5.09 29.78 2.61
CA ILE A 54 4.55 30.98 1.96
C ILE A 54 3.04 31.07 2.14
N LEU A 55 2.32 29.97 2.00
CA LEU A 55 0.86 29.96 2.18
C LEU A 55 0.47 30.22 3.63
N ILE A 56 1.20 29.69 4.61
CA ILE A 56 1.00 30.05 6.02
C ILE A 56 1.17 31.56 6.21
N PHE A 57 2.27 32.14 5.73
CA PHE A 57 2.50 33.59 5.81
C PHE A 57 1.38 34.38 5.12
N GLY A 58 0.87 33.90 3.98
CA GLY A 58 -0.29 34.49 3.30
C GLY A 58 -1.55 34.47 4.16
N GLY A 59 -1.82 33.38 4.87
CA GLY A 59 -2.94 33.27 5.80
C GLY A 59 -2.82 34.21 7.00
N VAL A 60 -1.61 34.32 7.57
CA VAL A 60 -1.28 35.27 8.64
C VAL A 60 -1.48 36.71 8.16
N ALA A 61 -0.89 37.07 7.01
CA ALA A 61 -1.02 38.40 6.43
C ALA A 61 -2.48 38.76 6.13
N TYR A 62 -3.28 37.81 5.63
CA TYR A 62 -4.70 38.00 5.40
C TYR A 62 -5.49 38.25 6.69
N ALA A 63 -5.18 37.51 7.77
CA ALA A 63 -5.79 37.73 9.08
C ALA A 63 -5.49 39.14 9.63
N PHE A 64 -4.23 39.58 9.55
CA PHE A 64 -3.85 40.94 9.96
C PHE A 64 -4.47 42.01 9.08
N ALA A 65 -4.48 41.82 7.74
CA ALA A 65 -5.12 42.76 6.82
C ALA A 65 -6.60 42.95 7.16
N ARG A 66 -7.31 41.86 7.50
CA ARG A 66 -8.71 41.92 7.94
C ARG A 66 -8.88 42.66 9.26
N TRP A 67 -8.01 42.41 10.22
CA TRP A 67 -8.00 43.15 11.48
C TRP A 67 -7.78 44.66 11.28
N PHE A 68 -6.88 45.06 10.37
CA PHE A 68 -6.65 46.48 10.06
C PHE A 68 -7.80 47.13 9.28
N LEU A 69 -8.45 46.39 8.37
CA LEU A 69 -9.53 46.93 7.54
C LEU A 69 -10.86 47.03 8.31
N ASP A 70 -11.13 46.11 9.23
CA ASP A 70 -12.38 46.03 9.98
C ASP A 70 -12.14 45.86 11.50
N PRO A 71 -11.43 46.79 12.18
CA PRO A 71 -10.99 46.60 13.57
C PRO A 71 -12.15 46.49 14.57
N GLU A 72 -13.32 47.02 14.23
CA GLU A 72 -14.53 46.93 15.08
C GLU A 72 -15.23 45.57 15.00
N LYS A 73 -15.01 44.83 13.91
CA LYS A 73 -15.70 43.56 13.65
C LYS A 73 -14.82 42.34 13.89
N PHE A 74 -13.50 42.52 13.89
CA PHE A 74 -12.54 41.44 13.99
C PHE A 74 -11.81 41.48 15.32
N ALA A 75 -12.09 40.52 16.19
CA ALA A 75 -11.50 40.49 17.52
C ALA A 75 -10.08 39.90 17.48
N TRP A 76 -9.19 40.35 18.38
CA TRP A 76 -7.80 39.89 18.41
C TRP A 76 -7.65 38.36 18.61
N PHE A 77 -8.62 37.71 19.29
CA PHE A 77 -8.62 36.26 19.50
C PHE A 77 -9.05 35.47 18.24
N GLU A 78 -9.60 36.13 17.23
CA GLU A 78 -9.98 35.50 15.97
C GLU A 78 -8.77 35.29 15.05
N ILE A 79 -7.69 36.06 15.25
CA ILE A 79 -6.40 35.90 14.57
C ILE A 79 -5.83 34.48 14.76
N PRO A 80 -5.61 33.97 15.99
CA PRO A 80 -5.08 32.62 16.17
C PRO A 80 -6.03 31.52 15.67
N ILE A 81 -7.35 31.73 15.69
CA ILE A 81 -8.32 30.78 15.13
C ILE A 81 -8.17 30.69 13.61
N GLN A 82 -8.10 31.85 12.94
CA GLN A 82 -7.88 31.91 11.49
C GLN A 82 -6.55 31.23 11.12
N ILE A 83 -5.45 31.56 11.80
CA ILE A 83 -4.13 30.97 11.54
C ILE A 83 -4.16 29.46 11.77
N GLY A 84 -4.74 28.99 12.88
CA GLY A 84 -4.83 27.57 13.20
C GLY A 84 -5.66 26.78 12.19
N ALA A 85 -6.83 27.31 11.81
CA ALA A 85 -7.70 26.67 10.81
C ALA A 85 -7.03 26.64 9.43
N SER A 86 -6.41 27.74 9.02
CA SER A 86 -5.63 27.83 7.78
C SER A 86 -4.47 26.84 7.76
N ALA A 87 -3.65 26.79 8.82
CA ALA A 87 -2.51 25.89 8.92
C ALA A 87 -2.95 24.41 8.88
N LEU A 88 -4.01 24.06 9.60
CA LEU A 88 -4.56 22.70 9.60
C LEU A 88 -5.07 22.29 8.21
N LEU A 89 -5.84 23.16 7.55
CA LEU A 89 -6.33 22.88 6.20
C LEU A 89 -5.18 22.74 5.22
N LEU A 90 -4.22 23.66 5.25
CA LEU A 90 -3.08 23.62 4.35
C LEU A 90 -2.28 22.34 4.56
N TRP A 91 -2.05 21.96 5.82
CA TRP A 91 -1.39 20.70 6.16
C TRP A 91 -2.16 19.49 5.62
N LEU A 92 -3.49 19.45 5.75
CA LEU A 92 -4.34 18.39 5.19
C LEU A 92 -4.27 18.35 3.65
N LEU A 93 -4.32 19.50 2.98
CA LEU A 93 -4.25 19.60 1.52
C LEU A 93 -2.88 19.16 1.00
N CYS A 94 -1.80 19.69 1.56
CA CYS A 94 -0.44 19.28 1.20
C CYS A 94 -0.25 17.79 1.43
N SER A 95 -0.74 17.25 2.56
CA SER A 95 -0.71 15.81 2.83
C SER A 95 -1.47 15.02 1.76
N LEU A 96 -2.73 15.39 1.48
CA LEU A 96 -3.55 14.72 0.48
C LEU A 96 -2.89 14.74 -0.92
N PHE A 97 -2.49 15.91 -1.40
CA PHE A 97 -1.88 16.05 -2.72
C PHE A 97 -0.50 15.42 -2.80
N PHE A 98 0.25 15.36 -1.70
CA PHE A 98 1.49 14.60 -1.66
C PHE A 98 1.19 13.10 -1.79
N PHE A 99 0.25 12.58 -1.01
CA PHE A 99 -0.12 11.16 -1.03
C PHE A 99 -0.65 10.69 -2.40
N TYR A 100 -1.43 11.52 -3.09
CA TYR A 100 -2.06 11.16 -4.37
C TYR A 100 -1.33 11.69 -5.61
N GLY A 101 -0.53 12.74 -5.46
CA GLY A 101 0.07 13.48 -6.59
C GLY A 101 1.58 13.39 -6.67
N SER A 102 2.27 12.87 -5.65
CA SER A 102 3.67 12.49 -5.77
C SER A 102 3.76 10.98 -6.01
N ASP A 103 4.65 10.56 -6.92
CA ASP A 103 4.91 9.14 -7.22
C ASP A 103 5.67 8.44 -6.07
N VAL A 104 5.40 8.84 -4.83
CA VAL A 104 6.01 8.30 -3.61
C VAL A 104 5.44 6.95 -3.23
N ARG A 105 4.22 6.63 -3.66
CA ARG A 105 3.66 5.29 -3.40
C ARG A 105 4.12 4.36 -4.50
N ASP A 106 4.85 3.34 -4.11
CA ASP A 106 5.21 2.24 -4.99
C ASP A 106 4.81 0.92 -4.33
N LYS A 107 4.75 -0.14 -5.11
CA LYS A 107 4.47 -1.49 -4.64
C LYS A 107 5.73 -2.33 -4.73
N GLU A 108 6.03 -3.08 -3.69
CA GLU A 108 7.06 -4.11 -3.68
C GLU A 108 6.42 -5.49 -3.60
N ILE A 109 7.11 -6.49 -4.13
CA ILE A 109 6.64 -7.88 -4.14
C ILE A 109 7.35 -8.61 -3.00
N TRP A 110 6.59 -9.08 -2.03
CA TRP A 110 7.07 -9.90 -0.93
C TRP A 110 6.86 -11.37 -1.27
N ASN A 111 7.90 -12.17 -1.12
CA ASN A 111 7.84 -13.60 -1.43
C ASN A 111 7.95 -14.41 -0.15
N GLY A 112 7.05 -15.38 0.00
CA GLY A 112 6.93 -16.25 1.16
C GLY A 112 6.31 -17.57 0.74
N TYR A 113 5.71 -18.28 1.68
CA TYR A 113 5.03 -19.53 1.39
C TYR A 113 3.82 -19.73 2.28
N VAL A 114 2.89 -20.60 1.85
CA VAL A 114 1.76 -21.01 2.68
C VAL A 114 2.27 -21.96 3.77
N VAL A 115 2.06 -21.58 5.03
CA VAL A 115 2.45 -22.36 6.22
C VAL A 115 1.36 -23.37 6.57
N SER A 116 0.10 -22.95 6.53
CA SER A 116 -1.04 -23.81 6.85
C SER A 116 -2.32 -23.32 6.20
N ALA A 117 -3.30 -24.21 6.07
CA ALA A 117 -4.65 -23.85 5.71
C ALA A 117 -5.65 -24.48 6.66
N GLU A 118 -6.72 -23.76 6.95
CA GLU A 118 -7.78 -24.14 7.87
C GLU A 118 -9.11 -24.25 7.13
N TYR A 119 -9.84 -25.30 7.51
CA TYR A 119 -11.23 -25.50 7.17
C TYR A 119 -12.03 -25.42 8.45
N GLN A 120 -13.02 -24.54 8.45
CA GLN A 120 -13.98 -24.41 9.51
C GLN A 120 -15.35 -24.93 9.06
N GLU A 121 -15.85 -25.94 9.76
CA GLU A 121 -17.20 -26.46 9.55
C GLU A 121 -18.26 -25.40 9.89
N PRO A 122 -19.42 -25.43 9.20
CA PRO A 122 -20.61 -24.68 9.61
C PRO A 122 -20.90 -24.87 11.10
N HIS A 123 -21.14 -23.78 11.81
CA HIS A 123 -21.48 -23.81 13.23
C HIS A 123 -22.55 -22.79 13.56
N ASP A 124 -23.30 -23.06 14.63
CA ASP A 124 -24.34 -22.17 15.12
C ASP A 124 -23.75 -21.09 16.03
N TYR A 125 -24.07 -19.83 15.78
CA TYR A 125 -23.72 -18.70 16.64
C TYR A 125 -24.96 -17.93 17.10
N THR A 126 -24.86 -17.30 18.26
CA THR A 126 -25.95 -16.50 18.82
C THR A 126 -25.82 -15.06 18.34
N GLN A 127 -26.78 -14.58 17.55
CA GLN A 127 -26.90 -13.16 17.21
C GLN A 127 -27.91 -12.50 18.16
N SER A 128 -27.50 -11.40 18.80
CA SER A 128 -28.38 -10.62 19.67
C SER A 128 -29.03 -9.48 18.87
N HIS A 129 -30.35 -9.52 18.71
CA HIS A 129 -31.12 -8.41 18.14
C HIS A 129 -31.75 -7.61 19.27
N ARG A 130 -31.36 -6.33 19.38
CA ARG A 130 -31.99 -5.39 20.31
C ARG A 130 -33.18 -4.73 19.63
N HIS A 131 -34.38 -5.08 20.07
CA HIS A 131 -35.61 -4.43 19.64
C HIS A 131 -36.00 -3.38 20.67
N CYS A 132 -35.94 -2.11 20.28
CA CYS A 132 -36.40 -1.00 21.11
C CYS A 132 -37.72 -0.46 20.59
N THR A 133 -38.75 -0.50 21.43
CA THR A 133 -40.07 0.05 21.15
C THR A 133 -40.29 1.25 22.05
N LYS A 134 -40.62 2.40 21.44
CA LYS A 134 -40.89 3.64 22.18
C LYS A 134 -42.39 3.76 22.46
N ILE A 135 -42.77 3.81 23.73
CA ILE A 135 -44.15 4.00 24.16
C ILE A 135 -44.19 5.30 24.98
N GLY A 136 -44.64 6.39 24.35
CA GLY A 136 -44.54 7.74 24.91
C GLY A 136 -43.10 8.25 24.94
N GLU A 137 -42.64 8.74 26.10
CA GLU A 137 -41.24 9.17 26.31
C GLU A 137 -40.32 8.04 26.78
N ILE A 138 -40.86 6.86 27.12
CA ILE A 138 -40.10 5.72 27.64
C ILE A 138 -39.73 4.78 26.50
N GLU A 139 -38.45 4.44 26.40
CA GLU A 139 -37.93 3.45 25.45
C GLU A 139 -37.78 2.10 26.17
N HIS A 140 -38.54 1.10 25.72
CA HIS A 140 -38.43 -0.28 26.18
C HIS A 140 -37.61 -1.07 25.17
N CYS A 141 -36.42 -1.52 25.57
CA CYS A 141 -35.60 -2.40 24.76
C CYS A 141 -35.65 -3.83 25.29
N SER A 142 -36.02 -4.79 24.44
CA SER A 142 -35.77 -6.21 24.66
C SER A 142 -34.62 -6.68 23.78
N THR A 143 -33.86 -7.66 24.25
CA THR A 143 -32.84 -8.33 23.44
C THR A 143 -33.34 -9.75 23.16
N THR A 144 -33.56 -10.06 21.89
CA THR A 144 -33.89 -11.41 21.43
C THR A 144 -32.61 -12.04 20.90
N TYR A 145 -32.35 -13.28 21.28
CA TYR A 145 -31.23 -14.05 20.78
C TYR A 145 -31.76 -15.03 19.71
N THR A 146 -31.20 -14.95 18.51
CA THR A 146 -31.44 -15.91 17.42
C THR A 146 -30.18 -16.75 17.25
N CYS A 147 -30.35 -18.02 16.90
CA CYS A 147 -29.23 -18.86 16.48
C CYS A 147 -29.19 -18.85 14.96
N GLU A 148 -28.03 -18.50 14.40
CA GLU A 148 -27.79 -18.52 12.96
C GLU A 148 -26.65 -19.50 12.67
N THR A 149 -26.78 -20.27 11.59
CA THR A 149 -25.73 -21.20 11.14
C THR A 149 -24.82 -20.49 10.16
N THR A 150 -23.52 -20.47 10.43
CA THR A 150 -22.50 -19.94 9.51
C THR A 150 -22.30 -20.86 8.31
N SER A 151 -21.85 -20.32 7.18
CA SER A 151 -21.29 -21.13 6.10
C SER A 151 -19.92 -21.69 6.49
N ALA A 152 -19.49 -22.75 5.82
CA ALA A 152 -18.13 -23.23 5.90
C ALA A 152 -17.13 -22.10 5.59
N GLY A 153 -16.11 -21.96 6.43
CA GLY A 153 -15.00 -21.02 6.24
C GLY A 153 -13.75 -21.76 5.78
N TYR A 154 -12.95 -21.13 4.93
CA TYR A 154 -11.64 -21.65 4.55
C TYR A 154 -10.65 -20.49 4.50
N GLU A 155 -9.53 -20.65 5.19
CA GLU A 155 -8.49 -19.63 5.26
C GLU A 155 -7.13 -20.30 5.11
N ASP A 156 -6.18 -19.65 4.45
CA ASP A 156 -4.76 -20.02 4.55
C ASP A 156 -3.97 -18.98 5.33
N TYR A 157 -2.79 -19.39 5.79
CA TYR A 157 -1.86 -18.59 6.57
C TYR A 157 -0.48 -18.69 5.92
N ASN A 158 0.11 -17.56 5.59
CA ASN A 158 1.42 -17.48 4.97
C ASN A 158 2.56 -17.30 5.99
N SER A 159 3.81 -17.35 5.53
CA SER A 159 5.02 -17.16 6.35
C SER A 159 5.08 -15.78 7.02
N PHE A 160 4.37 -14.80 6.46
CA PHE A 160 4.24 -13.47 7.04
C PHE A 160 3.20 -13.38 8.18
N GLY A 161 2.51 -14.48 8.50
CA GLY A 161 1.46 -14.53 9.52
C GLY A 161 0.15 -13.85 9.09
N GLN A 162 -0.03 -13.57 7.79
CA GLN A 162 -1.27 -13.05 7.24
C GLN A 162 -2.20 -14.21 6.90
N SER A 163 -3.51 -14.02 7.11
CA SER A 163 -4.52 -14.95 6.62
C SER A 163 -5.21 -14.44 5.36
N SER A 164 -5.63 -15.35 4.48
CA SER A 164 -6.43 -15.05 3.30
C SER A 164 -7.58 -16.04 3.15
N GLY A 165 -8.76 -15.55 2.77
CA GLY A 165 -9.91 -16.42 2.50
C GLY A 165 -9.68 -17.21 1.20
N ILE A 166 -9.86 -18.52 1.26
CA ILE A 166 -9.64 -19.42 0.12
C ILE A 166 -10.92 -20.20 -0.25
N SER A 167 -10.90 -20.87 -1.40
CA SER A 167 -11.96 -21.79 -1.77
C SER A 167 -11.76 -23.16 -1.12
N GLY A 168 -12.85 -23.91 -0.92
CA GLY A 168 -12.75 -25.30 -0.45
C GLY A 168 -11.95 -26.21 -1.39
N GLY A 169 -11.96 -25.95 -2.71
CA GLY A 169 -11.14 -26.68 -3.67
C GLY A 169 -9.64 -26.43 -3.50
N LEU A 170 -9.25 -25.20 -3.12
CA LEU A 170 -7.86 -24.87 -2.82
C LEU A 170 -7.40 -25.51 -1.50
N TYR A 171 -8.25 -25.51 -0.46
CA TYR A 171 -7.97 -26.23 0.78
C TYR A 171 -7.73 -27.73 0.52
N GLU A 172 -8.57 -28.37 -0.29
CA GLU A 172 -8.38 -29.78 -0.66
C GLU A 172 -7.09 -30.01 -1.46
N THR A 173 -6.69 -29.05 -2.28
CA THR A 173 -5.41 -29.09 -3.00
C THR A 173 -4.23 -29.04 -2.02
N TYR A 174 -4.26 -28.16 -1.01
CA TYR A 174 -3.25 -28.12 0.06
C TYR A 174 -3.22 -29.42 0.86
N LYS A 175 -4.39 -29.93 1.26
CA LYS A 175 -4.52 -31.19 2.01
C LYS A 175 -3.90 -32.36 1.23
N GLN A 176 -4.19 -32.48 -0.06
CA GLN A 176 -3.62 -33.53 -0.92
C GLN A 176 -2.12 -33.36 -1.09
N ARG A 177 -1.64 -32.13 -1.32
CA ARG A 177 -0.22 -31.83 -1.55
C ARG A 177 0.63 -32.09 -0.31
N TRP A 178 0.16 -31.72 0.88
CA TRP A 178 0.91 -31.89 2.13
C TRP A 178 0.63 -33.21 2.85
N GLY A 179 -0.40 -33.94 2.41
CA GLY A 179 -0.71 -35.29 2.89
C GLY A 179 -1.08 -35.34 4.38
N ASN A 180 -1.59 -34.25 4.95
CA ASN A 180 -1.96 -34.18 6.36
C ASN A 180 -3.21 -33.34 6.62
N GLN A 181 -3.91 -33.66 7.70
CA GLN A 181 -5.03 -32.91 8.26
C GLN A 181 -5.12 -33.24 9.76
N GLU A 182 -5.20 -32.21 10.60
CA GLU A 182 -5.34 -32.35 12.05
C GLU A 182 -6.54 -31.56 12.56
N HIS A 183 -7.24 -32.11 13.56
CA HIS A 183 -8.28 -31.38 14.28
C HIS A 183 -7.61 -30.44 15.28
N VAL A 184 -7.84 -29.13 15.15
CA VAL A 184 -7.19 -28.11 15.99
C VAL A 184 -8.13 -27.51 17.04
N GLY A 185 -9.43 -27.74 16.91
CA GLY A 185 -10.41 -27.29 17.88
C GLY A 185 -11.84 -27.37 17.34
N SER A 186 -12.77 -26.88 18.14
CA SER A 186 -14.18 -26.74 17.76
C SER A 186 -14.63 -25.32 18.10
N GLN A 187 -15.36 -24.68 17.19
CA GLN A 187 -16.06 -23.44 17.49
C GLN A 187 -17.48 -23.76 17.93
N GLY A 188 -17.82 -23.38 19.16
CA GLY A 188 -19.15 -23.53 19.72
C GLY A 188 -19.51 -22.33 20.57
N ASN A 189 -20.66 -21.72 20.28
CA ASN A 189 -21.28 -20.72 21.14
C ASN A 189 -22.38 -21.36 22.00
N HIS A 190 -23.00 -20.55 22.88
CA HIS A 190 -24.03 -20.97 23.83
C HIS A 190 -25.34 -21.53 23.20
N CYS A 191 -25.50 -21.47 21.88
CA CYS A 191 -26.57 -22.20 21.20
C CYS A 191 -26.29 -23.70 21.35
N ALA A 192 -27.23 -24.47 21.91
CA ALA A 192 -27.12 -25.91 22.12
C ALA A 192 -27.13 -26.76 20.82
N GLY A 193 -26.73 -26.15 19.70
CA GLY A 193 -26.74 -26.70 18.35
C GLY A 193 -25.38 -27.27 17.90
N HIS A 194 -25.15 -27.24 16.58
CA HIS A 194 -23.99 -27.84 15.94
C HIS A 194 -22.71 -27.06 16.25
N GLN A 195 -21.76 -27.71 16.92
CA GLN A 195 -20.39 -27.19 17.07
C GLN A 195 -19.60 -27.56 15.81
N GLY A 196 -19.09 -26.56 15.10
CA GLY A 196 -18.27 -26.79 13.91
C GLY A 196 -16.84 -27.11 14.33
N ASN A 197 -16.28 -28.18 13.77
CA ASN A 197 -14.86 -28.48 13.95
C ASN A 197 -13.99 -27.57 13.08
N ILE A 198 -12.79 -27.30 13.58
CA ILE A 198 -11.74 -26.62 12.83
C ILE A 198 -10.68 -27.67 12.52
N TRP A 199 -10.41 -27.83 11.23
CA TRP A 199 -9.40 -28.71 10.69
C TRP A 199 -8.28 -27.89 10.08
N ARG A 200 -7.03 -28.30 10.30
CA ARG A 200 -5.85 -27.63 9.75
C ARG A 200 -5.02 -28.61 8.94
N THR A 201 -4.51 -28.18 7.80
CA THR A 201 -3.43 -28.84 7.08
C THR A 201 -2.20 -27.92 7.15
N THR A 202 -1.02 -28.48 7.44
CA THR A 202 0.21 -27.70 7.69
C THR A 202 1.32 -28.18 6.77
N TYR A 203 2.04 -27.25 6.16
CA TYR A 203 3.24 -27.56 5.41
C TYR A 203 4.34 -28.08 6.33
N ARG A 204 4.73 -29.35 6.16
CA ARG A 204 5.84 -30.03 6.87
C ARG A 204 6.75 -30.81 5.91
N GLY A 205 6.56 -30.60 4.61
CA GLY A 205 7.19 -31.37 3.55
C GLY A 205 8.53 -30.79 3.09
N PRO A 206 9.15 -31.40 2.08
CA PRO A 206 10.34 -30.84 1.44
C PRO A 206 9.98 -29.61 0.59
N ILE A 207 10.97 -28.88 0.10
CA ILE A 207 10.78 -27.60 -0.62
C ILE A 207 9.94 -27.76 -1.90
N GLU A 208 9.93 -28.93 -2.52
CA GLU A 208 9.13 -29.24 -3.70
C GLU A 208 7.63 -29.27 -3.41
N ALA A 209 7.25 -29.61 -2.17
CA ALA A 209 5.85 -29.60 -1.73
C ALA A 209 5.40 -28.22 -1.23
N MET A 210 6.31 -27.26 -1.09
CA MET A 210 6.00 -25.89 -0.70
C MET A 210 5.07 -25.23 -1.72
N VAL A 211 4.18 -24.38 -1.22
CA VAL A 211 3.36 -23.49 -2.06
C VAL A 211 3.90 -22.08 -1.88
N PRO A 212 4.60 -21.53 -2.88
CA PRO A 212 5.11 -20.16 -2.83
C PRO A 212 3.96 -19.16 -2.83
N VAL A 213 4.17 -18.02 -2.17
CA VAL A 213 3.21 -16.91 -2.11
C VAL A 213 3.91 -15.60 -2.42
N SER A 214 3.31 -14.81 -3.31
CA SER A 214 3.72 -13.43 -3.58
C SER A 214 2.63 -12.46 -3.12
N ASP A 215 3.01 -11.41 -2.39
CA ASP A 215 2.11 -10.35 -1.90
C ASP A 215 2.62 -8.97 -2.35
N GLU A 216 1.73 -8.13 -2.86
CA GLU A 216 2.09 -6.76 -3.22
C GLU A 216 1.86 -5.83 -2.03
N ARG A 217 2.92 -5.19 -1.55
CA ARG A 217 2.84 -4.24 -0.44
C ARG A 217 3.19 -2.84 -0.87
N ASP A 218 2.39 -1.90 -0.42
CA ASP A 218 2.68 -0.48 -0.63
C ASP A 218 3.82 -0.04 0.29
N TYR A 219 4.75 0.73 -0.27
CA TYR A 219 5.81 1.40 0.47
C TYR A 219 6.04 2.82 -0.08
N VAL A 220 6.78 3.62 0.69
CA VAL A 220 7.19 4.97 0.28
C VAL A 220 8.51 4.87 -0.46
N ASN A 221 8.52 5.19 -1.75
CA ASN A 221 9.69 5.18 -2.61
C ASN A 221 10.21 6.60 -2.85
N TYR A 222 11.17 7.03 -2.04
CA TYR A 222 11.81 8.34 -2.20
C TYR A 222 12.69 8.44 -3.45
N LEU A 223 13.23 7.31 -3.92
CA LEU A 223 14.11 7.27 -5.09
C LEU A 223 13.34 7.58 -6.37
N LYS A 224 12.17 6.97 -6.56
CA LYS A 224 11.31 7.25 -7.72
C LYS A 224 10.66 8.63 -7.66
N ALA A 225 10.39 9.12 -6.45
CA ALA A 225 9.77 10.40 -6.25
C ALA A 225 10.73 11.60 -6.37
N SER A 226 12.04 11.39 -6.19
CA SER A 226 13.03 12.45 -6.38
C SER A 226 13.24 12.76 -7.87
N ASP A 227 13.06 14.03 -8.22
CA ASP A 227 13.31 14.55 -9.57
C ASP A 227 14.78 14.39 -10.00
N ALA A 228 15.72 14.27 -9.05
CA ALA A 228 17.14 14.10 -9.33
C ALA A 228 17.46 12.76 -10.01
N ILE A 229 16.65 11.73 -9.75
CA ILE A 229 16.87 10.36 -10.23
C ILE A 229 16.08 10.07 -11.51
N ARG A 230 14.98 10.81 -11.79
CA ARG A 230 14.15 10.65 -13.00
C ARG A 230 14.84 11.20 -14.24
N GLN A 231 15.90 10.54 -14.70
CA GLN A 231 16.46 10.79 -16.03
C GLN A 231 15.79 9.85 -17.03
N LYS A 232 15.02 10.39 -17.97
CA LYS A 232 14.53 9.61 -19.11
C LYS A 232 15.68 9.44 -20.11
N SER A 233 16.13 8.21 -20.37
CA SER A 233 17.06 7.98 -21.49
C SER A 233 16.40 8.31 -22.81
N ALA A 234 17.21 8.87 -23.71
CA ALA A 234 16.80 9.16 -25.08
C ALA A 234 16.54 7.88 -25.91
N ASP A 235 17.01 6.72 -25.41
CA ASP A 235 17.04 5.45 -26.16
C ASP A 235 15.80 4.58 -25.96
N ALA A 236 14.87 4.93 -25.06
CA ALA A 236 13.69 4.10 -24.75
C ALA A 236 12.85 3.78 -26.00
N ALA A 237 12.68 4.75 -26.90
CA ALA A 237 11.92 4.56 -28.15
C ALA A 237 12.53 3.50 -29.08
N ARG A 238 13.85 3.29 -29.04
CA ARG A 238 14.52 2.27 -29.87
C ARG A 238 14.20 0.85 -29.41
N PHE A 239 13.94 0.68 -28.12
CA PHE A 239 13.72 -0.61 -27.49
C PHE A 239 12.27 -0.84 -27.05
N GLU A 240 11.32 0.03 -27.44
CA GLU A 240 9.93 -0.01 -26.99
C GLU A 240 9.28 -1.41 -27.10
N LYS A 241 9.55 -2.16 -28.17
CA LYS A 241 9.05 -3.53 -28.35
C LYS A 241 9.59 -4.56 -27.35
N TYR A 242 10.68 -4.24 -26.67
CA TYR A 242 11.34 -5.04 -25.64
C TYR A 242 11.19 -4.41 -24.25
N LEU A 243 10.41 -3.35 -24.09
CA LEU A 243 10.13 -2.73 -22.80
C LEU A 243 8.69 -3.10 -22.45
N ILE A 244 8.54 -4.09 -21.58
CA ILE A 244 7.22 -4.51 -21.08
C ILE A 244 6.95 -3.85 -19.73
N ASP A 245 5.67 -3.73 -19.39
CA ASP A 245 5.26 -3.32 -18.05
C ASP A 245 5.84 -4.25 -16.99
N TYR A 246 6.12 -3.69 -15.82
CA TYR A 246 6.66 -4.43 -14.69
C TYR A 246 5.68 -5.56 -14.27
N PRO A 247 6.17 -6.80 -14.02
CA PRO A 247 5.30 -7.93 -13.69
C PRO A 247 4.54 -7.72 -12.38
N THR A 248 3.26 -8.06 -12.35
CA THR A 248 2.38 -7.94 -11.17
C THR A 248 1.95 -9.30 -10.67
N VAL A 249 1.55 -9.37 -9.40
CA VAL A 249 0.98 -10.60 -8.82
C VAL A 249 -0.33 -10.95 -9.52
N HIS A 250 -0.48 -12.21 -9.92
CA HIS A 250 -1.64 -12.72 -10.64
C HIS A 250 -2.12 -14.08 -10.10
N GLY A 251 -3.27 -14.52 -10.60
CA GLY A 251 -3.92 -15.79 -10.24
C GLY A 251 -3.28 -17.00 -10.89
N GLY A 252 -2.90 -17.98 -10.06
CA GLY A 252 -2.42 -19.29 -10.43
C GLY A 252 -3.22 -20.44 -9.81
N PRO A 253 -2.74 -21.70 -9.91
CA PRO A 253 -3.38 -22.89 -9.33
C PRO A 253 -3.55 -22.81 -7.80
N PHE A 254 -2.78 -21.95 -7.14
CA PHE A 254 -2.82 -21.73 -5.69
C PHE A 254 -3.44 -20.38 -5.29
N GLY A 255 -4.20 -19.74 -6.18
CA GLY A 255 -4.80 -18.43 -5.93
C GLY A 255 -3.98 -17.26 -6.49
N ASN A 256 -4.26 -16.04 -6.04
CA ASN A 256 -3.63 -14.81 -6.54
C ASN A 256 -2.26 -14.56 -5.90
N VAL A 257 -1.31 -15.45 -6.16
CA VAL A 257 -0.04 -15.52 -5.45
C VAL A 257 1.18 -15.70 -6.36
N GLU A 258 0.99 -15.70 -7.68
CA GLU A 258 2.05 -15.98 -8.67
C GLU A 258 2.57 -14.71 -9.35
N VAL A 259 3.84 -14.73 -9.75
CA VAL A 259 4.52 -13.64 -10.48
C VAL A 259 5.38 -14.28 -11.55
N ASP A 260 5.30 -13.79 -12.79
CA ASP A 260 6.19 -14.24 -13.86
C ASP A 260 7.59 -13.66 -13.62
N ARG A 261 8.56 -14.52 -13.27
CA ARG A 261 9.92 -14.08 -12.88
C ARG A 261 10.89 -14.14 -14.04
N ALA A 262 10.78 -15.17 -14.86
CA ALA A 262 11.51 -15.40 -16.08
C ALA A 262 10.72 -14.74 -17.22
N LEU A 263 11.28 -13.67 -17.78
CA LEU A 263 10.65 -12.86 -18.81
C LEU A 263 11.46 -13.04 -20.09
N LEU A 264 10.93 -13.77 -21.06
CA LEU A 264 11.55 -13.97 -22.37
C LEU A 264 10.88 -13.04 -23.38
N ILE A 265 11.53 -11.93 -23.69
CA ILE A 265 10.90 -10.87 -24.48
C ILE A 265 11.53 -10.82 -25.87
N GLY A 266 10.70 -10.90 -26.92
CA GLY A 266 11.15 -10.82 -28.30
C GLY A 266 11.62 -12.14 -28.92
N PHE A 267 11.24 -13.28 -28.32
CA PHE A 267 11.48 -14.63 -28.86
C PHE A 267 10.22 -15.28 -29.42
N ASP A 268 9.13 -14.53 -29.61
CA ASP A 268 7.82 -15.06 -30.01
C ASP A 268 7.84 -15.80 -31.36
N ASP A 269 8.75 -15.42 -32.26
CA ASP A 269 8.94 -16.05 -33.57
C ASP A 269 9.83 -17.29 -33.54
N VAL A 270 10.51 -17.56 -32.41
CA VAL A 270 11.43 -18.69 -32.25
C VAL A 270 10.65 -19.92 -31.79
N LYS A 271 10.27 -20.78 -32.75
CA LYS A 271 9.64 -22.07 -32.45
C LYS A 271 10.68 -23.16 -32.35
N ILE A 272 10.91 -23.64 -31.12
CA ILE A 272 11.75 -24.81 -30.85
C ILE A 272 10.85 -25.85 -30.19
N ASP A 273 10.48 -26.88 -30.95
CA ASP A 273 9.70 -28.00 -30.40
C ASP A 273 10.63 -28.96 -29.65
N LEU A 274 10.33 -29.22 -28.38
CA LEU A 274 11.02 -30.22 -27.57
C LEU A 274 10.10 -31.43 -27.36
N ILE A 275 10.63 -32.62 -27.63
CA ILE A 275 9.97 -33.87 -27.24
C ILE A 275 10.17 -34.04 -25.73
N VAL A 276 9.10 -33.88 -24.95
CA VAL A 276 9.15 -34.02 -23.48
C VAL A 276 8.73 -35.41 -22.99
N GLY A 277 8.18 -36.24 -23.89
CA GLY A 277 7.72 -37.57 -23.53
C GLY A 277 7.06 -38.28 -24.71
N TYR A 278 6.58 -39.48 -24.43
CA TYR A 278 5.91 -40.34 -25.39
C TYR A 278 4.59 -40.79 -24.81
N ASP A 279 3.47 -40.39 -25.43
CA ASP A 279 2.13 -40.77 -25.00
C ASP A 279 1.37 -41.42 -26.16
N ASN A 280 0.79 -42.59 -25.88
CA ASN A 280 0.00 -43.37 -26.85
C ASN A 280 0.68 -43.58 -28.23
N GLY A 281 1.99 -43.77 -28.26
CA GLY A 281 2.71 -43.99 -29.51
C GLY A 281 3.07 -42.71 -30.28
N LYS A 282 2.95 -41.52 -29.66
CA LYS A 282 3.29 -40.24 -30.28
C LYS A 282 4.19 -39.40 -29.37
N ASP A 283 5.11 -38.67 -29.99
CA ASP A 283 5.93 -37.67 -29.32
C ASP A 283 5.04 -36.53 -28.81
N VAL A 284 5.18 -36.20 -27.53
CA VAL A 284 4.56 -35.02 -26.94
C VAL A 284 5.51 -33.86 -27.16
N MET A 285 5.14 -32.96 -28.08
CA MET A 285 5.88 -31.73 -28.36
C MET A 285 5.43 -30.62 -27.43
N VAL A 286 6.38 -29.94 -26.80
CA VAL A 286 6.14 -28.70 -26.03
C VAL A 286 7.03 -27.61 -26.59
N ASP A 287 6.49 -26.40 -26.62
CA ASP A 287 7.26 -25.19 -26.90
C ASP A 287 8.40 -25.07 -25.85
N PHE A 288 9.63 -25.28 -26.31
CA PHE A 288 10.81 -25.31 -25.45
C PHE A 288 10.95 -24.03 -24.64
N LEU A 289 10.61 -22.86 -25.20
CA LEU A 289 10.75 -21.57 -24.54
C LEU A 289 9.80 -21.47 -23.34
N LYS A 290 8.54 -21.86 -23.55
CA LYS A 290 7.52 -21.85 -22.48
C LYS A 290 7.86 -22.86 -21.38
N TYR A 291 8.35 -24.04 -21.78
CA TYR A 291 8.81 -25.04 -20.82
C TYR A 291 10.02 -24.53 -20.02
N TRP A 292 10.98 -23.90 -20.69
CA TRP A 292 12.15 -23.29 -20.04
C TRP A 292 11.75 -22.22 -19.04
N GLN A 293 10.84 -21.32 -19.45
CA GLN A 293 10.31 -20.23 -18.62
C GLN A 293 9.64 -20.77 -17.35
N SER A 294 8.65 -21.65 -17.51
CA SER A 294 7.90 -22.25 -16.40
C SER A 294 8.80 -23.01 -15.41
N GLU A 295 9.84 -23.68 -15.91
CA GLU A 295 10.77 -24.42 -15.05
C GLU A 295 11.71 -23.49 -14.27
N LEU A 296 12.18 -22.41 -14.89
CA LEU A 296 12.97 -21.38 -14.22
C LEU A 296 12.11 -20.65 -13.17
N ASP A 297 10.90 -20.24 -13.54
CA ASP A 297 9.92 -19.61 -12.65
C ASP A 297 9.66 -20.47 -11.42
N GLY A 298 9.23 -21.72 -11.62
CA GLY A 298 8.93 -22.60 -10.49
C GLY A 298 10.12 -22.84 -9.56
N LYS A 299 11.35 -22.85 -10.09
CA LYS A 299 12.56 -22.93 -9.25
C LYS A 299 12.82 -21.64 -8.47
N LEU A 300 12.69 -20.48 -9.12
CA LEU A 300 12.86 -19.18 -8.48
C LEU A 300 11.78 -18.94 -7.42
N ASP A 301 10.52 -19.27 -7.70
CA ASP A 301 9.41 -19.20 -6.74
C ASP A 301 9.67 -20.03 -5.50
N ARG A 302 10.10 -21.28 -5.66
CA ARG A 302 10.45 -22.14 -4.53
C ARG A 302 11.64 -21.59 -3.74
N ALA A 303 12.66 -21.07 -4.40
CA ALA A 303 13.78 -20.46 -3.68
C ALA A 303 13.36 -19.19 -2.94
N LEU A 304 12.51 -18.37 -3.56
CA LEU A 304 12.01 -17.11 -3.02
C LEU A 304 10.98 -17.28 -1.91
N GLY A 305 10.29 -18.41 -1.83
CA GLY A 305 9.45 -18.66 -0.66
C GLY A 305 10.26 -18.64 0.63
N THR A 306 11.50 -19.14 0.60
CA THR A 306 12.42 -19.07 1.75
C THR A 306 13.26 -17.80 1.75
N LEU A 307 13.95 -17.50 0.64
CA LEU A 307 14.86 -16.35 0.57
C LEU A 307 14.14 -15.01 0.65
N GLY A 308 12.93 -14.92 0.11
CA GLY A 308 12.11 -13.72 0.19
C GLY A 308 11.69 -13.41 1.62
N ASP A 309 11.40 -14.42 2.42
CA ASP A 309 11.07 -14.26 3.84
C ASP A 309 12.32 -13.90 4.66
N GLU A 310 13.45 -14.57 4.40
CA GLU A 310 14.71 -14.37 5.14
C GLU A 310 15.41 -13.05 4.81
N LYS A 311 15.42 -12.65 3.53
CA LYS A 311 16.19 -11.50 3.02
C LYS A 311 15.33 -10.37 2.48
N GLY A 312 14.01 -10.54 2.47
CA GLY A 312 13.10 -9.58 1.87
C GLY A 312 13.23 -9.49 0.34
N VAL A 313 13.94 -10.40 -0.34
CA VAL A 313 14.34 -10.25 -1.76
C VAL A 313 13.27 -10.74 -2.75
N ASN A 314 13.24 -10.12 -3.93
CA ASN A 314 12.48 -10.56 -5.09
C ASN A 314 13.42 -10.75 -6.29
N ILE A 315 13.29 -11.84 -7.04
CA ILE A 315 14.17 -12.14 -8.19
C ILE A 315 13.37 -12.11 -9.47
N LEU A 316 13.90 -11.40 -10.47
CA LEU A 316 13.42 -11.41 -11.85
C LEU A 316 14.59 -11.73 -12.78
N VAL A 317 14.35 -12.52 -13.82
CA VAL A 317 15.29 -12.85 -14.88
C VAL A 317 14.72 -12.37 -16.20
N TYR A 318 15.38 -11.40 -16.82
CA TYR A 318 14.91 -10.72 -18.02
C TYR A 318 15.79 -11.07 -19.22
N VAL A 319 15.29 -11.86 -20.16
CA VAL A 319 16.05 -12.35 -21.31
C VAL A 319 15.59 -11.66 -22.59
N VAL A 320 16.53 -11.07 -23.34
CA VAL A 320 16.25 -10.33 -24.58
C VAL A 320 17.20 -10.64 -25.73
N PRO A 321 16.74 -10.57 -26.99
CA PRO A 321 17.57 -10.77 -28.18
C PRO A 321 18.38 -9.51 -28.54
N VAL A 322 19.11 -8.95 -27.58
CA VAL A 322 19.91 -7.72 -27.74
C VAL A 322 21.41 -8.05 -27.72
N GLY A 323 22.14 -7.59 -28.73
CA GLY A 323 23.58 -7.79 -28.87
C GLY A 323 24.43 -6.98 -27.88
N ARG A 324 25.73 -7.30 -27.81
CA ARG A 324 26.68 -6.64 -26.91
C ARG A 324 26.81 -5.14 -27.16
N ASP A 325 26.70 -4.72 -28.41
CA ASP A 325 26.86 -3.31 -28.82
C ASP A 325 25.74 -2.42 -28.26
N ASP A 326 24.54 -2.97 -28.10
CA ASP A 326 23.36 -2.27 -27.60
C ASP A 326 23.12 -2.47 -26.10
N ARG A 327 23.95 -3.28 -25.42
CA ARG A 327 23.82 -3.63 -24.00
C ARG A 327 23.54 -2.43 -23.10
N LYS A 328 24.38 -1.41 -23.16
CA LYS A 328 24.28 -0.24 -22.26
C LYS A 328 23.03 0.59 -22.53
N ALA A 329 22.70 0.78 -23.80
CA ALA A 329 21.53 1.56 -24.21
C ALA A 329 20.24 0.83 -23.81
N PHE A 330 20.18 -0.49 -24.03
CA PHE A 330 19.05 -1.30 -23.61
C PHE A 330 18.91 -1.36 -22.08
N PHE A 331 20.00 -1.64 -21.35
CA PHE A 331 19.95 -1.70 -19.88
C PHE A 331 19.54 -0.35 -19.27
N SER A 332 20.04 0.77 -19.80
CA SER A 332 19.59 2.11 -19.39
C SER A 332 18.11 2.33 -19.70
N ALA A 333 17.65 1.97 -20.89
CA ALA A 333 16.24 2.10 -21.27
C ALA A 333 15.31 1.29 -20.36
N LEU A 334 15.68 0.05 -20.03
CA LEU A 334 14.94 -0.80 -19.10
C LEU A 334 14.98 -0.24 -17.67
N ASN A 335 16.15 0.19 -17.21
CA ASN A 335 16.32 0.82 -15.90
C ASN A 335 15.43 2.05 -15.76
N ASP A 336 15.31 2.88 -16.79
CA ASP A 336 14.44 4.06 -16.73
C ASP A 336 12.97 3.68 -16.83
N HIS A 337 12.64 2.71 -17.69
CA HIS A 337 11.27 2.22 -17.87
C HIS A 337 10.69 1.64 -16.58
N TRP A 338 11.50 0.87 -15.84
CA TRP A 338 11.11 0.30 -14.54
C TRP A 338 11.52 1.17 -13.34
N ALA A 339 12.15 2.32 -13.61
CA ALA A 339 12.72 3.22 -12.62
C ALA A 339 13.59 2.50 -11.57
N GLY A 340 14.50 1.65 -12.05
CA GLY A 340 15.42 0.86 -11.25
C GLY A 340 14.81 -0.38 -10.61
N GLY A 341 13.60 -0.79 -11.01
CA GLY A 341 12.87 -1.90 -10.39
C GLY A 341 12.18 -1.48 -9.09
N LYS A 342 11.84 -2.44 -8.25
CA LYS A 342 11.35 -2.23 -6.88
C LYS A 342 12.52 -2.33 -5.90
N ARG A 343 12.32 -1.79 -4.70
CA ARG A 343 13.32 -1.74 -3.62
C ARG A 343 14.06 -3.05 -3.40
N ASN A 344 13.32 -4.14 -3.35
CA ASN A 344 13.84 -5.44 -2.98
C ASN A 344 14.17 -6.35 -4.16
N ASP A 345 14.16 -5.80 -5.38
CA ASP A 345 14.41 -6.59 -6.56
C ASP A 345 15.90 -6.86 -6.78
N VAL A 346 16.17 -8.06 -7.27
CA VAL A 346 17.37 -8.45 -7.98
C VAL A 346 16.94 -8.88 -9.38
N ILE A 347 17.15 -7.99 -10.35
CA ILE A 347 16.77 -8.19 -11.75
C ILE A 347 18.02 -8.55 -12.53
N VAL A 348 18.09 -9.78 -13.02
CA VAL A 348 19.18 -10.28 -13.86
C VAL A 348 18.78 -10.12 -15.32
N VAL A 349 19.39 -9.16 -16.00
CA VAL A 349 19.11 -8.86 -17.40
C VAL A 349 20.13 -9.57 -18.28
N ILE A 350 19.67 -10.43 -19.17
CA ILE A 350 20.49 -11.30 -20.03
C ILE A 350 20.27 -10.95 -21.49
N GLY A 351 21.35 -10.59 -22.17
CA GLY A 351 21.37 -10.45 -23.62
C GLY A 351 21.73 -11.75 -24.31
N ALA A 352 20.78 -12.29 -25.06
CA ALA A 352 20.92 -13.52 -25.82
C ALA A 352 20.35 -13.33 -27.24
N PRO A 353 21.13 -12.76 -28.18
CA PRO A 353 20.71 -12.56 -29.58
C PRO A 353 20.14 -13.83 -30.23
N TYR A 354 20.63 -14.99 -29.78
CA TYR A 354 20.09 -16.30 -30.11
C TYR A 354 19.80 -17.06 -28.81
N PHE A 355 18.61 -17.66 -28.71
CA PHE A 355 18.14 -18.34 -27.50
C PHE A 355 18.98 -19.59 -27.22
N SER A 356 20.05 -19.43 -26.44
CA SER A 356 20.87 -20.46 -25.77
C SER A 356 22.21 -19.89 -25.29
N GLU A 357 22.72 -18.86 -25.97
CA GLU A 357 24.03 -18.25 -25.71
C GLU A 357 23.87 -16.93 -24.94
N ILE A 358 24.53 -16.84 -23.79
CA ILE A 358 24.60 -15.60 -22.99
C ILE A 358 25.74 -14.74 -23.54
N VAL A 359 25.41 -13.61 -24.18
CA VAL A 359 26.40 -12.70 -24.77
C VAL A 359 26.84 -11.62 -23.77
N TRP A 360 25.91 -11.21 -22.91
CA TRP A 360 26.15 -10.28 -21.81
C TRP A 360 25.09 -10.46 -20.71
N VAL A 361 25.45 -9.99 -19.51
CA VAL A 361 24.58 -9.96 -18.32
C VAL A 361 24.75 -8.58 -17.67
N GLU A 362 23.67 -8.02 -17.15
CA GLU A 362 23.67 -6.87 -16.25
C GLU A 362 22.74 -7.17 -15.07
N VAL A 363 22.99 -6.56 -13.92
CA VAL A 363 22.18 -6.76 -12.70
C VAL A 363 21.69 -5.42 -12.19
N MET A 364 20.37 -5.28 -12.07
CA MET A 364 19.70 -4.14 -11.44
C MET A 364 19.22 -4.56 -10.07
N ALA A 365 19.74 -3.91 -9.02
CA ALA A 365 19.38 -4.18 -7.64
C ALA A 365 19.70 -2.97 -6.75
N TRP A 366 18.87 -2.72 -5.75
CA TRP A 366 19.16 -1.77 -4.68
C TRP A 366 19.81 -2.54 -3.52
N THR A 367 21.12 -2.39 -3.36
CA THR A 367 21.90 -3.14 -2.37
C THR A 367 23.10 -2.35 -1.85
N HIS A 368 23.46 -2.56 -0.58
CA HIS A 368 24.69 -2.01 0.02
C HIS A 368 25.98 -2.63 -0.54
N VAL A 369 25.87 -3.80 -1.16
CA VAL A 369 27.02 -4.59 -1.58
C VAL A 369 27.19 -4.47 -3.09
N GLU A 370 27.79 -3.40 -3.60
CA GLU A 370 27.99 -3.24 -5.06
C GLU A 370 28.79 -4.40 -5.70
N ALA A 371 29.69 -5.03 -4.92
CA ALA A 371 30.41 -6.22 -5.34
C ALA A 371 29.48 -7.40 -5.69
N PHE A 372 28.31 -7.51 -5.04
CA PHE A 372 27.31 -8.55 -5.31
C PHE A 372 26.85 -8.51 -6.77
N LYS A 373 26.55 -7.32 -7.32
CA LYS A 373 26.09 -7.17 -8.71
C LYS A 373 27.12 -7.72 -9.69
N SER A 374 28.38 -7.33 -9.51
CA SER A 374 29.49 -7.78 -10.36
C SER A 374 29.75 -9.28 -10.24
N ALA A 375 29.65 -9.83 -9.02
CA ALA A 375 29.84 -11.25 -8.76
C ALA A 375 28.73 -12.10 -9.37
N LEU A 376 27.47 -11.68 -9.22
CA LEU A 376 26.31 -12.35 -9.82
C LEU A 376 26.39 -12.30 -11.35
N MET A 377 26.68 -11.14 -11.92
CA MET A 377 26.88 -10.95 -13.36
C MET A 377 27.93 -11.93 -13.91
N ASN A 378 29.11 -11.98 -13.29
CA ASN A 378 30.19 -12.87 -13.73
C ASN A 378 29.80 -14.34 -13.63
N ARG A 379 29.17 -14.77 -12.53
CA ARG A 379 28.73 -16.17 -12.36
C ARG A 379 27.67 -16.59 -13.36
N VAL A 380 26.71 -15.72 -13.67
CA VAL A 380 25.69 -16.01 -14.69
C VAL A 380 26.34 -16.09 -16.06
N LEU A 381 27.26 -15.17 -16.39
CA LEU A 381 28.00 -15.20 -17.65
C LEU A 381 28.88 -16.47 -17.79
N GLU A 382 29.54 -16.90 -16.72
CA GLU A 382 30.38 -18.11 -16.67
C GLU A 382 29.58 -19.41 -16.81
N SER A 383 28.29 -19.42 -16.46
CA SER A 383 27.40 -20.56 -16.70
C SER A 383 27.26 -20.88 -18.21
N ASN A 384 27.47 -19.84 -19.04
CA ASN A 384 27.68 -19.84 -20.48
C ASN A 384 26.56 -20.47 -21.33
N ALA A 385 25.45 -20.90 -20.72
CA ALA A 385 24.35 -21.56 -21.44
C ALA A 385 23.01 -21.37 -20.74
N LEU A 386 22.09 -20.66 -21.41
CA LEU A 386 20.68 -20.60 -20.99
C LEU A 386 20.03 -21.99 -21.04
N SER A 387 20.53 -22.90 -21.90
CA SER A 387 19.98 -24.26 -22.03
C SER A 387 20.07 -25.09 -20.75
N ARG A 388 20.98 -24.75 -19.81
CA ARG A 388 21.09 -25.39 -18.50
C ARG A 388 20.28 -24.62 -17.45
N LYS A 389 18.95 -24.68 -17.63
CA LYS A 389 17.94 -23.98 -16.79
C LYS A 389 18.11 -24.17 -15.28
N SER A 390 18.42 -25.39 -14.82
CA SER A 390 18.66 -25.66 -13.41
C SER A 390 19.81 -24.84 -12.87
N ASP A 391 20.89 -24.80 -13.64
CA ASP A 391 22.15 -24.21 -13.23
C ASP A 391 22.02 -22.69 -13.14
N LEU A 392 21.19 -22.07 -13.98
CA LEU A 392 20.94 -20.62 -13.92
C LEU A 392 20.24 -20.21 -12.63
N ALA A 393 19.12 -20.87 -12.28
CA ALA A 393 18.40 -20.61 -11.05
C ALA A 393 19.31 -20.82 -9.83
N ASP A 394 20.02 -21.96 -9.82
CA ASP A 394 20.89 -22.34 -8.71
C ASP A 394 22.06 -21.35 -8.57
N VAL A 395 22.65 -20.85 -9.67
CA VAL A 395 23.68 -19.81 -9.64
C VAL A 395 23.18 -18.51 -9.01
N ILE A 396 21.99 -18.05 -9.40
CA ILE A 396 21.40 -16.81 -8.89
C ILE A 396 21.09 -16.95 -7.40
N VAL A 397 20.39 -18.02 -7.03
CA VAL A 397 19.97 -18.33 -5.66
C VAL A 397 21.19 -18.52 -4.74
N ASN A 398 22.21 -19.23 -5.19
CA ASN A 398 23.44 -19.45 -4.41
C ASN A 398 24.26 -18.17 -4.21
N GLN A 399 24.19 -17.21 -5.13
CA GLN A 399 24.87 -15.93 -4.95
C GLN A 399 24.08 -15.01 -4.01
N ILE A 400 22.75 -15.00 -4.11
CA ILE A 400 21.87 -14.19 -3.25
C ILE A 400 21.88 -14.68 -1.81
N SER A 401 21.84 -16.00 -1.58
CA SER A 401 21.77 -16.62 -0.25
C SER A 401 23.00 -16.38 0.62
N ARG A 402 24.17 -16.10 0.03
CA ARG A 402 25.42 -15.80 0.77
C ARG A 402 25.26 -14.65 1.75
N ASP A 403 26.09 -14.62 2.77
CA ASP A 403 26.17 -13.46 3.66
C ASP A 403 26.68 -12.23 2.91
N ALA A 404 26.23 -11.04 3.30
CA ALA A 404 26.64 -9.76 2.71
C ALA A 404 28.16 -9.57 2.73
N LYS A 405 28.81 -10.03 3.81
CA LYS A 405 30.27 -10.01 4.00
C LYS A 405 31.02 -10.85 2.96
N ASP A 406 30.37 -11.88 2.43
CA ASP A 406 30.90 -12.79 1.41
C ASP A 406 30.40 -12.41 -0.01
N GLY A 407 29.88 -11.19 -0.15
CA GLY A 407 29.37 -10.66 -1.41
C GLY A 407 27.95 -11.08 -1.76
N GLY A 408 27.17 -11.56 -0.78
CA GLY A 408 25.75 -11.85 -0.94
C GLY A 408 24.87 -10.59 -1.00
N TYR A 409 23.58 -10.78 -1.27
CA TYR A 409 22.61 -9.69 -1.33
C TYR A 409 22.27 -9.17 0.07
N GLU A 410 22.28 -7.85 0.20
CA GLU A 410 21.77 -7.10 1.35
C GLU A 410 20.99 -5.89 0.81
N GLY A 411 19.67 -5.92 0.96
CA GLY A 411 18.78 -4.86 0.48
C GLY A 411 18.97 -3.55 1.24
N MET A 412 18.64 -2.44 0.59
CA MET A 412 18.67 -1.11 1.21
C MET A 412 17.34 -0.79 1.91
N ASP A 413 17.41 -0.21 3.10
CA ASP A 413 16.21 0.31 3.77
C ASP A 413 15.81 1.68 3.18
N MET A 414 14.50 1.91 3.04
CA MET A 414 13.97 3.19 2.56
C MET A 414 14.17 4.32 3.56
N ASP A 415 14.34 3.99 4.84
CA ASP A 415 14.63 4.97 5.88
C ASP A 415 15.95 5.71 5.62
N GLU A 416 16.92 5.06 4.96
CA GLU A 416 18.17 5.73 4.57
C GLU A 416 17.96 6.78 3.49
N TYR A 417 16.96 6.59 2.64
CA TYR A 417 16.58 7.52 1.59
C TYR A 417 15.62 8.61 2.07
N ALA A 418 15.32 8.69 3.38
CA ALA A 418 14.50 9.75 3.93
C ALA A 418 15.07 11.15 3.69
N VAL A 419 16.38 11.29 3.43
CA VAL A 419 16.99 12.58 3.04
C VAL A 419 16.45 13.07 1.69
N LEU A 420 16.18 12.15 0.75
CA LEU A 420 15.59 12.46 -0.55
C LEU A 420 14.14 12.92 -0.44
N ALA A 421 13.48 12.70 0.71
CA ALA A 421 12.14 13.22 0.97
C ALA A 421 12.08 14.75 0.85
N SER A 422 13.19 15.45 1.15
CA SER A 422 13.30 16.90 0.99
C SER A 422 13.34 17.36 -0.48
N GLU A 423 13.67 16.47 -1.40
CA GLU A 423 13.73 16.74 -2.84
C GLU A 423 12.41 16.42 -3.56
N VAL A 424 11.49 15.69 -2.90
CA VAL A 424 10.20 15.36 -3.49
C VAL A 424 9.33 16.62 -3.56
N SER A 425 9.15 17.11 -4.78
CA SER A 425 8.32 18.28 -5.05
C SER A 425 6.88 17.88 -5.36
N VAL A 426 5.91 18.66 -4.86
CA VAL A 426 4.51 18.51 -5.29
C VAL A 426 4.39 19.08 -6.70
N ALA A 427 3.75 18.36 -7.60
CA ALA A 427 3.53 18.82 -8.97
C ALA A 427 2.95 20.25 -8.99
N TRP A 428 3.46 21.11 -9.87
CA TRP A 428 3.13 22.54 -9.89
C TRP A 428 1.61 22.82 -10.03
N TRP A 429 0.89 21.97 -10.76
CA TRP A 429 -0.56 22.11 -10.93
C TRP A 429 -1.31 21.86 -9.60
N ALA A 430 -0.83 20.92 -8.78
CA ALA A 430 -1.39 20.63 -7.47
C ALA A 430 -1.15 21.80 -6.52
N GLN A 431 0.01 22.46 -6.60
CA GLN A 431 0.28 23.68 -5.84
C GLN A 431 -0.73 24.80 -6.15
N ILE A 432 -1.09 24.99 -7.43
CA ILE A 432 -2.12 25.96 -7.84
C ILE A 432 -3.48 25.60 -7.24
N ILE A 433 -3.88 24.33 -7.29
CA ILE A 433 -5.15 23.88 -6.71
C ILE A 433 -5.16 24.10 -5.19
N ILE A 434 -4.08 23.72 -4.50
CA ILE A 434 -3.90 23.96 -3.06
C ILE A 434 -4.06 25.45 -2.76
N PHE A 435 -3.40 26.33 -3.52
CA PHE A 435 -3.51 27.78 -3.35
C PHE A 435 -4.95 28.28 -3.49
N LEU A 436 -5.67 27.86 -4.53
CA LEU A 436 -7.05 28.30 -4.78
C LEU A 436 -8.01 27.85 -3.67
N ILE A 437 -7.92 26.58 -3.25
CA ILE A 437 -8.73 26.04 -2.15
C ILE A 437 -8.39 26.77 -0.84
N TYR A 438 -7.10 26.95 -0.57
CA TYR A 438 -6.62 27.62 0.63
C TYR A 438 -7.08 29.08 0.70
N ALA A 439 -6.97 29.83 -0.40
CA ALA A 439 -7.42 31.21 -0.48
C ALA A 439 -8.94 31.33 -0.29
N GLY A 440 -9.71 30.45 -0.95
CA GLY A 440 -11.15 30.39 -0.79
C GLY A 440 -11.58 30.09 0.65
N MET A 441 -10.91 29.15 1.31
CA MET A 441 -11.19 28.85 2.72
C MET A 441 -10.78 30.00 3.64
N CYS A 442 -9.62 30.63 3.42
CA CYS A 442 -9.20 31.78 4.22
C CYS A 442 -10.26 32.90 4.16
N TYR A 443 -10.76 33.17 2.95
CA TYR A 443 -11.86 34.11 2.74
C TYR A 443 -13.12 33.68 3.49
N PHE A 444 -13.54 32.42 3.38
CA PHE A 444 -14.74 31.89 4.02
C PHE A 444 -14.67 31.93 5.56
N VAL A 445 -13.56 31.49 6.15
CA VAL A 445 -13.36 31.53 7.62
C VAL A 445 -13.41 32.98 8.11
N SER A 446 -12.75 33.90 7.41
CA SER A 446 -12.83 35.32 7.75
C SER A 446 -14.26 35.87 7.65
N LEU A 447 -15.02 35.48 6.63
CA LEU A 447 -16.41 35.89 6.46
C LEU A 447 -17.31 35.33 7.59
N ALA A 448 -17.06 34.09 8.01
CA ALA A 448 -17.76 33.46 9.13
C ALA A 448 -17.46 34.14 10.48
N LEU A 449 -16.21 34.55 10.69
CA LEU A 449 -15.77 35.30 11.88
C LEU A 449 -16.40 36.70 11.90
N VAL A 450 -16.26 37.47 10.81
CA VAL A 450 -16.81 38.84 10.69
C VAL A 450 -18.33 38.89 10.84
N ASN A 451 -19.05 37.87 10.35
CA ASN A 451 -20.49 37.78 10.52
C ASN A 451 -20.93 37.41 11.95
N ASN A 452 -20.00 37.34 12.90
CA ASN A 452 -20.24 37.12 14.32
C ASN A 452 -21.04 35.85 14.62
N GLN A 453 -21.02 34.88 13.70
CA GLN A 453 -21.73 33.62 13.85
C GLN A 453 -21.13 32.82 15.01
N LEU A 454 -19.83 32.96 15.25
CA LEU A 454 -19.12 32.32 16.35
C LEU A 454 -19.52 32.90 17.71
N GLN A 455 -19.67 34.21 17.84
CA GLN A 455 -20.12 34.83 19.10
C GLN A 455 -21.55 34.43 19.43
N ASN A 456 -22.44 34.39 18.44
CA ASN A 456 -23.81 33.89 18.62
C ASN A 456 -23.84 32.40 18.99
N PHE A 457 -22.93 31.61 18.44
CA PHE A 457 -22.79 30.19 18.77
C PHE A 457 -22.23 29.99 20.18
N MET A 458 -21.17 30.71 20.57
CA MET A 458 -20.61 30.65 21.92
C MET A 458 -21.59 31.18 22.98
N ALA A 459 -22.36 32.22 22.67
CA ALA A 459 -23.42 32.73 23.55
C ALA A 459 -24.50 31.66 23.79
N LYS A 460 -24.98 30.99 22.73
CA LYS A 460 -25.93 29.88 22.86
C LYS A 460 -25.32 28.66 23.56
N GLY A 461 -24.08 28.32 23.24
CA GLY A 461 -23.34 27.23 23.87
C GLY A 461 -23.17 27.44 25.37
N ASN A 462 -22.81 28.65 25.81
CA ASN A 462 -22.74 28.99 27.24
C ASN A 462 -24.11 28.94 27.92
N GLU A 463 -25.19 29.25 27.21
CA GLU A 463 -26.55 29.12 27.73
C GLU A 463 -26.95 27.64 27.91
N SER A 464 -26.57 26.78 26.96
CA SER A 464 -26.78 25.32 27.03
C SER A 464 -25.90 24.65 28.08
N VAL A 465 -24.61 24.99 28.15
CA VAL A 465 -23.66 24.52 29.16
C VAL A 465 -24.06 25.04 30.55
N GLY A 466 -24.48 26.30 30.67
CA GLY A 466 -25.02 26.87 31.91
C GLY A 466 -26.28 26.17 32.41
N LYS A 467 -27.15 25.71 31.49
CA LYS A 467 -28.31 24.85 31.80
C LYS A 467 -27.90 23.42 32.17
N LEU A 468 -26.91 22.84 31.49
CA LEU A 468 -26.41 21.48 31.74
C LEU A 468 -25.67 21.36 33.08
N PHE A 469 -24.86 22.35 33.44
CA PHE A 469 -24.12 22.38 34.70
C PHE A 469 -24.91 22.98 35.86
N GLY A 470 -26.16 23.38 35.65
CA GLY A 470 -27.03 23.89 36.71
C GLY A 470 -26.36 25.00 37.52
N VAL A 471 -25.68 25.94 36.85
CA VAL A 471 -24.91 27.01 37.51
C VAL A 471 -25.81 27.86 38.43
N GLU A 472 -27.10 27.96 38.11
CA GLU A 472 -28.16 28.50 38.96
C GLU A 472 -28.34 27.72 40.29
N LYS A 473 -28.31 26.38 40.26
CA LYS A 473 -28.37 25.52 41.47
C LYS A 473 -27.11 25.65 42.31
N ILE A 474 -25.93 25.76 41.69
CA ILE A 474 -24.65 25.94 42.40
C ILE A 474 -24.61 27.34 43.05
N LYS A 475 -25.04 28.39 42.36
CA LYS A 475 -25.19 29.74 42.95
C LYS A 475 -26.23 29.78 44.07
N ALA A 476 -27.33 29.04 43.96
CA ALA A 476 -28.32 28.92 45.03
C ALA A 476 -27.79 28.17 46.27
N LEU A 477 -26.90 27.18 46.09
CA LEU A 477 -26.23 26.49 47.19
C LEU A 477 -25.25 27.39 47.94
N PHE A 478 -24.51 28.25 47.23
CA PHE A 478 -23.60 29.22 47.87
C PHE A 478 -24.32 30.39 48.55
N LYS A 479 -25.52 30.77 48.08
CA LYS A 479 -26.31 31.85 48.69
C LYS A 479 -27.04 31.42 49.97
N LYS A 480 -27.12 30.12 50.26
CA LYS A 480 -27.74 29.57 51.47
C LYS A 480 -26.76 29.35 52.63
N ASN A 481 -25.47 29.58 52.40
CA ASN A 481 -24.38 29.47 53.38
C ASN A 481 -23.78 30.84 53.78
N LYS A 482 -24.51 31.93 53.52
CA LYS A 482 -24.36 33.23 54.18
C LYS A 482 -25.68 33.54 54.87
#